data_AF-A0A0B8P059-F1
#
_entry.id   AF-A0A0B8P059-F1
#
_cell.length_a   1.000
_cell.length_b   1.000
_cell.length_c   1.000
_cell.angle_alpha   90.00
_cell.angle_beta   90.00
_cell.angle_gamma   90.00
#
_symmetry.space_group_name_H-M   'P 1'
#
loop_
_entity.id
_entity.type
_entity.pdbx_description
1 polymer ?
#
loop_
_entity_poly.entity_id
_entity_poly.type
_entity_poly.pdbx_seq_one_letter_code
_entity_poly.pdbx_strand_id
1 'polypeptide(L)'
;MILFESMKGQQLDTNLFGLSSEQIHSQMHYLPARSLNTFLNYVIETQTDTFLISYFDSLLAKSVIPQFISTLVGTPKTLDEALPLMIAATKIQTPLSEIDFNIDSKHICLSRARVFHLYSNQNGADLFTLFFFKHFIKNMCGIEIPIQGVSLTSSASQKLISLLNALGITHYKFSQETQLYQIDNTYAKTTVSIRQSSSTEIKPAPVSYLDRIRAIIDSNLSDPRFSIQDLANQLGISVRTLQNTLQTQRFFI
;
A
#
# COMPACT_ATOMS: atom_id res chain seq x y z
N MET A 1 15.98 -1.56 -11.75
CA MET A 1 16.90 -0.42 -12.00
C MET A 1 16.29 0.72 -12.83
N ILE A 2 15.17 0.57 -13.56
CA ILE A 2 14.83 1.55 -14.63
C ILE A 2 13.81 2.65 -14.24
N LEU A 3 12.96 2.47 -13.22
CA LEU A 3 11.89 3.46 -12.95
C LEU A 3 12.31 4.68 -12.13
N PHE A 4 13.32 4.56 -11.25
CA PHE A 4 13.74 5.67 -10.38
C PHE A 4 14.77 6.59 -11.05
N GLU A 5 15.62 6.05 -11.94
CA GLU A 5 16.67 6.83 -12.62
C GLU A 5 16.13 7.69 -13.78
N SER A 6 14.96 7.34 -14.34
CA SER A 6 14.50 7.91 -15.62
C SER A 6 13.52 9.09 -15.51
N MET A 7 13.05 9.46 -14.32
CA MET A 7 12.13 10.60 -14.16
C MET A 7 12.87 11.92 -13.95
N LYS A 8 13.38 12.48 -15.06
CA LYS A 8 13.93 13.85 -15.25
C LYS A 8 15.38 14.14 -14.79
N GLY A 9 16.26 13.14 -14.74
CA GLY A 9 17.71 13.40 -14.55
C GLY A 9 18.09 13.96 -13.17
N GLN A 10 17.17 13.99 -12.20
CA GLN A 10 17.50 14.12 -10.79
C GLN A 10 17.62 12.71 -10.20
N GLN A 11 18.85 12.28 -9.91
CA GLN A 11 19.07 11.08 -9.10
C GLN A 11 18.61 11.36 -7.68
N LEU A 12 17.46 10.81 -7.29
CA LEU A 12 17.05 10.75 -5.89
C LEU A 12 17.80 9.59 -5.23
N ASP A 13 18.75 9.91 -4.34
CA ASP A 13 19.48 8.89 -3.59
C ASP A 13 18.59 8.25 -2.52
N THR A 14 17.96 7.14 -2.91
CA THR A 14 17.05 6.35 -2.06
C THR A 14 17.78 5.69 -0.88
N ASN A 15 19.11 5.52 -0.95
CA ASN A 15 19.90 4.94 0.13
C ASN A 15 19.93 5.84 1.37
N LEU A 16 19.82 7.17 1.19
CA LEU A 16 19.71 8.14 2.29
C LEU A 16 18.47 7.91 3.17
N PHE A 17 17.49 7.16 2.67
CA PHE A 17 16.24 6.82 3.36
C PHE A 17 16.18 5.36 3.82
N GLY A 18 17.30 4.64 3.75
CA GLY A 18 17.37 3.22 4.12
C GLY A 18 16.58 2.31 3.15
N LEU A 19 16.38 2.75 1.91
CA LEU A 19 15.77 1.96 0.85
C LEU A 19 16.89 1.48 -0.09
N SER A 20 17.29 0.21 0.03
CA SER A 20 18.14 -0.40 -0.99
C SER A 20 17.36 -0.61 -2.29
N SER A 21 18.07 -0.60 -3.42
CA SER A 21 17.51 -0.99 -4.70
C SER A 21 16.89 -2.39 -4.64
N GLU A 22 17.47 -3.32 -3.88
CA GLU A 22 16.85 -4.62 -3.59
C GLU A 22 15.54 -4.47 -2.81
N GLN A 23 15.46 -3.75 -1.70
CA GLN A 23 14.19 -3.61 -0.94
C GLN A 23 13.04 -3.00 -1.75
N ILE A 24 13.35 -2.09 -2.69
CA ILE A 24 12.36 -1.52 -3.62
C ILE A 24 11.88 -2.57 -4.64
N HIS A 25 12.72 -3.55 -5.00
CA HIS A 25 12.44 -4.51 -6.08
C HIS A 25 12.14 -5.95 -5.59
N SER A 26 12.56 -6.34 -4.39
CA SER A 26 12.67 -7.75 -3.94
C SER A 26 11.88 -8.07 -2.67
N GLN A 27 11.45 -7.09 -1.89
CA GLN A 27 10.59 -7.30 -0.73
C GLN A 27 9.21 -6.71 -1.03
N MET A 28 8.30 -7.61 -1.44
CA MET A 28 6.94 -7.33 -1.88
C MET A 28 6.05 -6.73 -0.80
N HIS A 29 6.32 -5.48 -0.42
CA HIS A 29 5.40 -4.66 0.38
C HIS A 29 4.69 -3.71 -0.58
N TYR A 30 3.51 -4.13 -1.03
CA TYR A 30 2.69 -3.36 -1.96
C TYR A 30 2.01 -2.15 -1.32
N LEU A 31 2.24 -1.91 -0.02
CA LEU A 31 1.86 -0.71 0.71
C LEU A 31 3.05 -0.23 1.55
N PRO A 32 3.18 1.08 1.77
CA PRO A 32 4.40 1.66 2.30
C PRO A 32 4.67 1.30 3.76
N ALA A 33 5.81 0.64 3.97
CA ALA A 33 6.47 0.53 5.28
C ALA A 33 7.11 1.86 5.71
N ARG A 34 7.65 1.94 6.93
CA ARG A 34 8.19 3.18 7.55
C ARG A 34 9.18 3.93 6.65
N SER A 35 10.20 3.25 6.14
CA SER A 35 11.23 3.85 5.27
C SER A 35 10.65 4.41 3.98
N LEU A 36 9.72 3.68 3.36
CA LEU A 36 9.02 4.14 2.17
C LEU A 36 8.11 5.34 2.48
N ASN A 37 7.41 5.36 3.61
CA ASN A 37 6.60 6.52 4.00
C ASN A 37 7.45 7.79 4.23
N THR A 38 8.60 7.68 4.88
CA THR A 38 9.52 8.82 5.06
C THR A 38 10.03 9.35 3.72
N PHE A 39 10.44 8.46 2.81
CA PHE A 39 10.84 8.84 1.46
C PHE A 39 9.70 9.51 0.69
N LEU A 40 8.50 8.92 0.71
CA LEU A 40 7.33 9.47 0.03
C LEU A 40 6.93 10.84 0.59
N ASN A 41 7.01 11.03 1.91
CA ASN A 41 6.81 12.34 2.53
C ASN A 41 7.81 13.36 1.99
N TYR A 42 9.11 13.02 1.92
CA TYR A 42 10.11 13.90 1.32
C TYR A 42 9.79 14.26 -0.14
N VAL A 43 9.42 13.27 -0.95
CA VAL A 43 9.08 13.47 -2.37
C VAL A 43 7.84 14.37 -2.51
N ILE A 44 6.81 14.17 -1.67
CA ILE A 44 5.59 14.99 -1.69
C ILE A 44 5.88 16.44 -1.35
N GLU A 45 6.69 16.69 -0.33
CA GLU A 45 7.00 18.07 0.11
C GLU A 45 7.93 18.81 -0.85
N THR A 46 8.71 18.09 -1.67
CA THR A 46 9.75 18.71 -2.53
C THR A 46 9.38 18.82 -4.01
N GLN A 47 8.39 18.08 -4.49
CA GLN A 47 8.07 17.97 -5.91
C GLN A 47 6.74 18.65 -6.30
N THR A 48 6.54 18.92 -7.59
CA THR A 48 5.29 19.51 -8.11
C THR A 48 4.15 18.49 -8.19
N ASP A 49 2.89 18.95 -8.16
CA ASP A 49 1.72 18.06 -8.20
C ASP A 49 1.68 17.23 -9.49
N THR A 50 1.97 17.84 -10.63
CA THR A 50 2.06 17.17 -11.93
C THR A 50 3.14 16.09 -11.95
N PHE A 51 4.28 16.33 -11.29
CA PHE A 51 5.31 15.32 -11.14
C PHE A 51 4.83 14.18 -10.26
N LEU A 52 4.25 14.46 -9.11
CA LEU A 52 3.77 13.46 -8.16
C LEU A 52 2.71 12.54 -8.77
N ILE A 53 1.74 13.10 -9.49
CA ILE A 53 0.70 12.32 -10.19
C ILE A 53 1.36 11.41 -11.23
N SER A 54 2.22 11.96 -12.10
CA SER A 54 2.96 11.18 -13.09
C SER A 54 3.83 10.08 -12.47
N TYR A 55 4.47 10.39 -11.33
CA TYR A 55 5.32 9.49 -10.57
C TYR A 55 4.52 8.29 -10.06
N PHE A 56 3.43 8.54 -9.32
CA PHE A 56 2.60 7.47 -8.77
C PHE A 56 1.93 6.66 -9.89
N ASP A 57 1.44 7.32 -10.95
CA ASP A 57 0.86 6.64 -12.09
C ASP A 57 1.86 5.70 -12.77
N SER A 58 3.08 6.17 -13.03
CA SER A 58 4.12 5.35 -13.66
C SER A 58 4.57 4.21 -12.74
N LEU A 59 4.81 4.50 -11.45
CA LEU A 59 5.23 3.50 -10.47
C LEU A 59 4.20 2.38 -10.33
N LEU A 60 2.94 2.74 -10.10
CA LEU A 60 1.88 1.78 -9.79
C LEU A 60 1.41 1.04 -11.04
N ALA A 61 1.14 1.74 -12.14
CA ALA A 61 0.60 1.11 -13.34
C ALA A 61 1.62 0.20 -14.04
N LYS A 62 2.92 0.55 -14.01
CA LYS A 62 3.95 -0.21 -14.74
C LYS A 62 4.65 -1.28 -13.90
N SER A 63 4.67 -1.12 -12.57
CA SER A 63 5.51 -1.96 -11.71
C SER A 63 4.69 -2.66 -10.64
N VAL A 64 4.08 -1.88 -9.74
CA VAL A 64 3.50 -2.42 -8.50
C VAL A 64 2.23 -3.23 -8.78
N ILE A 65 1.27 -2.69 -9.54
CA ILE A 65 -0.02 -3.35 -9.78
C ILE A 65 0.12 -4.61 -10.65
N PRO A 66 0.86 -4.63 -11.76
CA PRO A 66 1.04 -5.86 -12.54
C PRO A 66 1.64 -7.00 -11.71
N GLN A 67 2.66 -6.70 -10.89
CA GLN A 67 3.25 -7.68 -9.99
C GLN A 67 2.27 -8.09 -8.89
N PHE A 68 1.51 -7.17 -8.32
CA PHE A 68 0.50 -7.51 -7.30
C PHE A 68 -0.54 -8.47 -7.86
N ILE A 69 -1.05 -8.19 -9.06
CA ILE A 69 -2.07 -9.00 -9.72
C ILE A 69 -1.58 -10.42 -10.01
N SER A 70 -0.30 -10.60 -10.37
CA SER A 70 0.27 -11.94 -10.59
C SER A 70 0.30 -12.81 -9.32
N THR A 71 0.18 -12.19 -8.13
CA THR A 71 0.10 -12.90 -6.86
C THR A 71 -1.31 -13.30 -6.44
N LEU A 72 -2.34 -12.77 -7.11
CA LEU A 72 -3.73 -13.07 -6.76
C LEU A 72 -4.05 -14.53 -7.07
N VAL A 73 -4.63 -15.20 -6.08
CA VAL A 73 -5.10 -16.58 -6.21
C VAL A 73 -6.59 -16.55 -6.54
N GLY A 74 -6.92 -16.80 -7.82
CA GLY A 74 -8.30 -16.87 -8.29
C GLY A 74 -8.51 -16.12 -9.59
N THR A 75 -9.71 -16.28 -10.15
CA THR A 75 -10.15 -15.61 -11.39
C THR A 75 -11.50 -14.94 -11.13
N PRO A 76 -11.50 -13.76 -10.48
CA PRO A 76 -12.73 -13.00 -10.25
C PRO A 76 -13.36 -12.63 -11.59
N LYS A 77 -14.69 -12.64 -11.64
CA LYS A 77 -15.48 -12.21 -12.80
C LYS A 77 -15.99 -10.79 -12.64
N THR A 78 -16.16 -10.34 -11.40
CA THR A 78 -16.68 -9.02 -11.05
C THR A 78 -15.78 -8.31 -10.03
N LEU A 79 -15.95 -7.00 -9.89
CA LEU A 79 -15.17 -6.20 -8.95
C LEU A 79 -15.38 -6.65 -7.50
N ASP A 80 -16.60 -6.96 -7.09
CA ASP A 80 -16.91 -7.46 -5.74
C ASP A 80 -16.27 -8.83 -5.43
N GLU A 81 -15.97 -9.64 -6.44
CA GLU A 81 -15.17 -10.86 -6.30
C GLU A 81 -13.66 -10.57 -6.24
N ALA A 82 -13.19 -9.52 -6.91
CA ALA A 82 -11.78 -9.15 -6.96
C ALA A 82 -11.30 -8.49 -5.65
N LEU A 83 -12.15 -7.71 -4.98
CA LEU A 83 -11.81 -6.99 -3.75
C LEU A 83 -11.42 -7.93 -2.59
N PRO A 84 -12.14 -9.02 -2.28
CA PRO A 84 -11.69 -10.01 -1.29
C PRO A 84 -10.32 -10.61 -1.61
N LEU A 85 -10.01 -10.85 -2.89
CA LEU A 85 -8.73 -11.41 -3.32
C LEU A 85 -7.59 -10.42 -3.12
N MET A 86 -7.84 -9.15 -3.44
CA MET A 86 -6.90 -8.06 -3.13
C MET A 86 -6.59 -8.03 -1.64
N ILE A 87 -7.60 -8.08 -0.77
CA ILE A 87 -7.41 -8.06 0.68
C ILE A 87 -6.63 -9.28 1.16
N ALA A 88 -6.93 -10.46 0.65
CA ALA A 88 -6.21 -11.67 1.02
C ALA A 88 -4.73 -11.57 0.65
N ALA A 89 -4.41 -11.07 -0.55
CA ALA A 89 -3.03 -10.87 -1.00
C ALA A 89 -2.30 -9.76 -0.22
N THR A 90 -2.95 -8.61 0.03
CA THR A 90 -2.36 -7.55 0.84
C THR A 90 -2.13 -8.00 2.28
N LYS A 91 -3.02 -8.81 2.87
CA LYS A 91 -2.81 -9.40 4.20
C LYS A 91 -1.55 -10.26 4.26
N ILE A 92 -1.19 -10.96 3.19
CA ILE A 92 0.02 -11.80 3.12
C ILE A 92 1.26 -10.91 3.00
N GLN A 93 1.24 -9.96 2.06
CA GLN A 93 2.39 -9.16 1.63
C GLN A 93 2.66 -7.95 2.52
N THR A 94 1.61 -7.33 3.05
CA THR A 94 1.68 -6.14 3.90
C THR A 94 0.70 -6.30 5.08
N PRO A 95 0.96 -7.26 6.00
CA PRO A 95 0.07 -7.58 7.12
C PRO A 95 -0.30 -6.40 7.99
N LEU A 96 0.60 -5.44 8.08
CA LEU A 96 0.46 -4.26 8.92
C LEU A 96 -0.69 -3.37 8.42
N SER A 97 -1.00 -3.43 7.12
CA SER A 97 -1.88 -2.45 6.50
C SER A 97 -3.37 -2.62 6.76
N GLU A 98 -3.81 -3.68 7.45
CA GLU A 98 -5.21 -3.95 7.82
C GLU A 98 -6.22 -3.27 6.87
N ILE A 99 -6.24 -3.75 5.62
CA ILE A 99 -7.21 -3.31 4.63
C ILE A 99 -8.48 -4.12 4.81
N ASP A 100 -9.60 -3.42 4.81
CA ASP A 100 -10.94 -4.02 4.78
C ASP A 100 -11.80 -3.37 3.69
N PHE A 101 -12.88 -4.04 3.27
CA PHE A 101 -13.91 -3.44 2.44
C PHE A 101 -15.31 -3.71 2.98
N ASN A 102 -16.20 -2.75 2.75
CA ASN A 102 -17.63 -2.91 2.96
C ASN A 102 -18.38 -2.42 1.72
N ILE A 103 -19.44 -3.12 1.36
CA ILE A 103 -20.36 -2.71 0.29
C ILE A 103 -21.70 -2.41 0.95
N ASP A 104 -22.08 -1.13 0.95
CA ASP A 104 -23.39 -0.69 1.40
C ASP A 104 -24.32 -0.42 0.20
N SER A 105 -25.54 0.04 0.45
CA SER A 105 -26.54 0.27 -0.61
C SER A 105 -26.14 1.36 -1.63
N LYS A 106 -25.14 2.18 -1.34
CA LYS A 106 -24.71 3.32 -2.16
C LYS A 106 -23.25 3.24 -2.59
N HIS A 107 -22.38 2.69 -1.75
CA HIS A 107 -20.93 2.76 -1.95
C HIS A 107 -20.25 1.42 -1.72
N ILE A 108 -19.18 1.21 -2.47
CA ILE A 108 -18.09 0.32 -2.08
C ILE A 108 -17.08 1.18 -1.32
N CYS A 109 -16.82 0.81 -0.08
CA CYS A 109 -15.91 1.48 0.83
C CYS A 109 -14.68 0.61 1.06
N LEU A 110 -13.52 1.03 0.55
CA LEU A 110 -12.22 0.45 0.90
C LEU A 110 -11.64 1.23 2.06
N SER A 111 -11.25 0.52 3.11
CA SER A 111 -10.71 1.13 4.32
C SER A 111 -9.32 0.58 4.63
N ARG A 112 -8.47 1.44 5.18
CA ARG A 112 -7.17 1.05 5.74
C ARG A 112 -7.14 1.55 7.18
N ALA A 113 -7.03 0.63 8.13
CA ALA A 113 -6.81 1.01 9.52
C ALA A 113 -5.45 1.70 9.68
N ARG A 114 -5.32 2.57 10.68
CA ARG A 114 -4.06 3.27 10.93
C ARG A 114 -3.00 2.29 11.44
N VAL A 115 -2.11 1.92 10.53
CA VAL A 115 -0.99 0.99 10.76
C VAL A 115 0.06 1.52 11.72
N PHE A 116 0.25 2.84 11.74
CA PHE A 116 1.35 3.47 12.48
C PHE A 116 0.83 4.62 13.34
N HIS A 117 0.45 4.31 14.59
CA HIS A 117 0.09 5.31 15.59
C HIS A 117 1.26 6.24 15.99
N LEU A 118 2.50 5.86 15.63
CA LEU A 118 3.73 6.53 16.09
C LEU A 118 4.21 7.70 15.23
N TYR A 119 3.63 7.95 14.05
CA TYR A 119 4.07 9.05 13.17
C TYR A 119 3.01 10.13 13.01
N SER A 120 3.46 11.38 13.07
CA SER A 120 2.64 12.58 12.88
C SER A 120 2.30 12.85 11.41
N ASN A 121 3.10 12.36 10.45
CA ASN A 121 2.90 12.61 9.02
C ASN A 121 2.68 11.30 8.22
N GLN A 122 1.48 11.16 7.66
CA GLN A 122 1.04 10.00 6.86
C GLN A 122 0.76 10.38 5.39
N ASN A 123 1.15 11.58 4.94
CA ASN A 123 0.81 12.10 3.62
C ASN A 123 1.24 11.14 2.49
N GLY A 124 2.46 10.60 2.60
CA GLY A 124 3.04 9.60 1.71
C GLY A 124 2.22 8.32 1.64
N ALA A 125 1.97 7.71 2.79
CA ALA A 125 1.22 6.47 2.89
C ALA A 125 -0.22 6.61 2.39
N ASP A 126 -0.88 7.71 2.74
CA ASP A 126 -2.24 8.02 2.34
C ASP A 126 -2.37 8.17 0.83
N LEU A 127 -1.51 8.97 0.20
CA LEU A 127 -1.52 9.13 -1.25
C LEU A 127 -1.15 7.84 -1.97
N PHE A 128 -0.09 7.15 -1.53
CA PHE A 128 0.28 5.88 -2.16
C PHE A 128 -0.89 4.89 -2.16
N THR A 129 -1.60 4.76 -1.03
CA THR A 129 -2.72 3.82 -0.91
C THR A 129 -3.92 4.26 -1.76
N LEU A 130 -4.19 5.57 -1.82
CA LEU A 130 -5.22 6.13 -2.70
C LEU A 130 -4.94 5.78 -4.17
N PHE A 131 -3.72 6.00 -4.64
CA PHE A 131 -3.33 5.64 -6.00
C PHE A 131 -3.31 4.11 -6.20
N PHE A 132 -2.89 3.33 -5.20
CA PHE A 132 -2.90 1.87 -5.27
C PHE A 132 -4.32 1.34 -5.55
N PHE A 133 -5.32 1.77 -4.78
CA PHE A 133 -6.72 1.37 -5.01
C PHE A 133 -7.22 1.84 -6.37
N LYS A 134 -6.95 3.09 -6.74
CA LYS A 134 -7.30 3.64 -8.05
C LYS A 134 -6.77 2.76 -9.19
N HIS A 135 -5.47 2.41 -9.15
CA HIS A 135 -4.83 1.63 -10.21
C HIS A 135 -5.21 0.15 -10.19
N PHE A 136 -5.41 -0.44 -9.01
CA PHE A 136 -5.92 -1.80 -8.89
C PHE A 136 -7.29 -1.94 -9.57
N ILE A 137 -8.23 -1.08 -9.21
CA ILE A 137 -9.60 -1.09 -9.75
C ILE A 137 -9.57 -0.81 -11.26
N LYS A 138 -8.80 0.19 -11.69
CA LYS A 138 -8.64 0.52 -13.12
C LYS A 138 -8.08 -0.66 -13.92
N ASN A 139 -7.12 -1.40 -13.36
CA ASN A 139 -6.56 -2.56 -14.03
C ASN A 139 -7.57 -3.70 -14.12
N MET A 140 -8.31 -3.98 -13.03
CA MET A 140 -9.31 -5.04 -12.99
C MET A 140 -10.47 -4.76 -13.94
N CYS A 141 -11.05 -3.57 -13.88
CA CYS A 141 -12.26 -3.21 -14.64
C CYS A 141 -11.96 -2.72 -16.07
N GLY A 142 -10.70 -2.36 -16.37
CA GLY A 142 -10.31 -1.76 -17.65
C GLY A 142 -10.80 -0.33 -17.87
N ILE A 143 -11.50 0.25 -16.90
CA ILE A 143 -12.05 1.61 -16.93
C ILE A 143 -11.65 2.39 -15.68
N GLU A 144 -11.60 3.71 -15.79
CA GLU A 144 -11.38 4.57 -14.64
C GLU A 144 -12.70 4.79 -13.90
N ILE A 145 -12.76 4.34 -12.64
CA ILE A 145 -13.96 4.49 -11.80
C ILE A 145 -13.85 5.78 -10.98
N PRO A 146 -14.84 6.69 -11.06
CA PRO A 146 -14.84 7.93 -10.30
C PRO A 146 -14.84 7.69 -8.79
N ILE A 147 -14.00 8.44 -8.09
CA ILE A 147 -13.92 8.44 -6.63
C ILE A 147 -15.02 9.35 -6.10
N GLN A 148 -15.94 8.78 -5.31
CA GLN A 148 -17.05 9.52 -4.69
C GLN A 148 -16.62 10.26 -3.43
N GLY A 149 -15.66 9.69 -2.69
CA GLY A 149 -15.20 10.28 -1.44
C GLY A 149 -13.91 9.68 -0.93
N VAL A 150 -13.10 10.49 -0.24
CA VAL A 150 -11.88 10.03 0.43
C VAL A 150 -11.83 10.55 1.86
N SER A 151 -11.48 9.68 2.81
CA SER A 151 -11.05 10.09 4.15
C SER A 151 -9.57 9.78 4.28
N LEU A 152 -8.74 10.75 4.62
CA LEU A 152 -7.30 10.58 4.83
C LEU A 152 -6.97 10.57 6.33
N THR A 153 -5.91 9.86 6.73
CA THR A 153 -5.42 9.85 8.12
C THR A 153 -4.43 10.96 8.44
N SER A 154 -3.96 11.63 7.39
CA SER A 154 -3.04 12.75 7.43
C SER A 154 -3.66 14.01 8.01
N SER A 155 -2.83 14.89 8.58
CA SER A 155 -3.24 16.27 8.83
C SER A 155 -3.48 17.00 7.50
N ALA A 156 -4.51 17.83 7.45
CA ALA A 156 -4.78 18.67 6.29
C ALA A 156 -3.55 19.55 5.96
N SER A 157 -2.97 19.36 4.77
CA SER A 157 -1.93 20.23 4.24
C SER A 157 -2.38 20.82 2.91
N GLN A 158 -1.94 22.04 2.61
CA GLN A 158 -2.25 22.68 1.33
C GLN A 158 -1.78 21.82 0.15
N LYS A 159 -0.66 21.12 0.32
CA LYS A 159 -0.10 20.19 -0.66
C LYS A 159 -1.02 19.01 -0.95
N LEU A 160 -1.52 18.34 0.08
CA LEU A 160 -2.48 17.23 -0.08
C LEU A 160 -3.79 17.70 -0.71
N ILE A 161 -4.30 18.85 -0.29
CA ILE A 161 -5.53 19.43 -0.86
C ILE A 161 -5.36 19.71 -2.34
N SER A 162 -4.23 20.32 -2.74
CA SER A 162 -3.92 20.59 -4.15
C SER A 162 -3.85 19.31 -4.97
N LEU A 163 -3.19 18.27 -4.45
CA LEU A 163 -3.11 16.96 -5.11
C LEU A 163 -4.47 16.27 -5.26
N LEU A 164 -5.31 16.29 -4.23
CA LEU A 164 -6.67 15.74 -4.30
C LEU A 164 -7.51 16.46 -5.36
N ASN A 165 -7.44 17.79 -5.39
CA ASN A 165 -8.13 18.61 -6.40
C ASN A 165 -7.61 18.32 -7.82
N ALA A 166 -6.29 18.19 -7.99
CA ALA A 166 -5.67 17.83 -9.28
C ALA A 166 -6.06 16.43 -9.75
N LEU A 167 -6.41 15.52 -8.83
CA LEU A 167 -6.98 14.20 -9.13
C LEU A 167 -8.49 14.24 -9.41
N GLY A 168 -9.13 15.41 -9.34
CA GLY A 168 -10.58 15.58 -9.50
C GLY A 168 -11.38 15.13 -8.27
N ILE A 169 -10.74 14.93 -7.12
CA ILE A 169 -11.39 14.49 -5.88
C ILE A 169 -11.85 15.73 -5.11
N THR A 170 -13.15 16.01 -5.17
CA THR A 170 -13.75 17.19 -4.52
C THR A 170 -14.39 16.91 -3.17
N HIS A 171 -14.69 15.63 -2.88
CA HIS A 171 -15.26 15.20 -1.60
C HIS A 171 -14.19 14.48 -0.79
N TYR A 172 -13.56 15.20 0.14
CA TYR A 172 -12.58 14.62 1.04
C TYR A 172 -12.72 15.13 2.47
N LYS A 173 -12.26 14.32 3.42
CA LYS A 173 -12.11 14.70 4.83
C LYS A 173 -10.81 14.16 5.40
N PHE A 174 -10.37 14.75 6.50
CA PHE A 174 -9.23 14.26 7.27
C PHE A 174 -9.77 13.68 8.59
N SER A 175 -9.49 12.40 8.86
CA SER A 175 -9.86 11.68 10.07
C SER A 175 -8.59 11.19 10.78
N GLN A 176 -8.65 10.87 12.07
CA GLN A 176 -7.46 10.45 12.82
C GLN A 176 -7.26 8.92 12.88
N GLU A 177 -8.25 8.15 12.43
CA GLU A 177 -8.36 6.71 12.74
C GLU A 177 -8.30 5.83 11.49
N THR A 178 -9.03 6.18 10.43
CA THR A 178 -9.19 5.29 9.28
C THR A 178 -9.10 6.06 7.97
N GLN A 179 -8.32 5.53 7.03
CA GLN A 179 -8.34 5.97 5.65
C GLN A 179 -9.53 5.30 4.96
N LEU A 180 -10.31 6.05 4.19
CA LEU A 180 -11.47 5.56 3.46
C LEU A 180 -11.37 5.97 1.99
N TYR A 181 -11.72 5.07 1.10
CA TYR A 181 -11.84 5.29 -0.34
C TYR A 181 -13.21 4.78 -0.78
N GLN A 182 -14.02 5.67 -1.34
CA GLN A 182 -15.42 5.38 -1.69
C GLN A 182 -15.62 5.50 -3.19
N ILE A 183 -16.25 4.48 -3.76
CA ILE A 183 -16.77 4.49 -5.14
C ILE A 183 -18.23 4.06 -5.12
N ASP A 184 -18.95 4.32 -6.21
CA ASP A 184 -20.36 3.97 -6.34
C ASP A 184 -20.56 2.44 -6.36
N ASN A 185 -21.56 1.92 -5.64
CA ASN A 185 -21.85 0.49 -5.58
C ASN A 185 -22.36 -0.10 -6.91
N THR A 186 -22.84 0.73 -7.84
CA THR A 186 -23.21 0.27 -9.20
C THR A 186 -22.05 -0.42 -9.93
N TYR A 187 -20.80 -0.16 -9.54
CA TYR A 187 -19.62 -0.81 -10.11
C TYR A 187 -19.28 -2.18 -9.50
N ALA A 188 -19.98 -2.63 -8.45
CA ALA A 188 -19.68 -3.91 -7.80
C ALA A 188 -19.73 -5.09 -8.78
N LYS A 189 -20.68 -5.05 -9.72
CA LYS A 189 -20.89 -6.08 -10.74
C LYS A 189 -20.19 -5.79 -12.07
N THR A 190 -19.34 -4.76 -12.13
CA THR A 190 -18.53 -4.50 -13.33
C THR A 190 -17.65 -5.71 -13.62
N THR A 191 -17.73 -6.20 -14.86
CA THR A 191 -16.93 -7.32 -15.33
C THR A 191 -15.45 -6.97 -15.23
N VAL A 192 -14.66 -7.86 -14.64
CA VAL A 192 -13.21 -7.73 -14.59
C VAL A 192 -12.55 -8.67 -15.58
N SER A 193 -11.38 -8.30 -16.07
CA SER A 193 -10.58 -9.16 -16.94
C SER A 193 -9.14 -9.12 -16.47
N ILE A 194 -8.75 -10.16 -15.73
CA ILE A 194 -7.35 -10.35 -15.39
C ILE A 194 -6.64 -10.80 -16.67
N ARG A 195 -5.89 -9.88 -17.28
CA ARG A 195 -4.81 -10.28 -18.19
C ARG A 195 -3.71 -10.87 -17.31
N GLN A 196 -3.83 -12.15 -16.97
CA GLN A 196 -2.71 -12.87 -16.38
C GLN A 196 -1.63 -12.89 -17.46
N SER A 197 -0.62 -12.03 -17.30
CA SER A 197 0.61 -12.16 -18.07
C SER A 197 1.08 -13.60 -17.86
N SER A 198 1.16 -14.37 -18.94
CA SER A 198 1.74 -15.70 -18.96
C SER A 198 3.26 -15.61 -18.74
N SER A 199 3.72 -14.95 -17.68
CA SER A 199 5.10 -15.05 -17.25
C SER A 199 5.19 -16.26 -16.33
N THR A 200 6.06 -17.20 -16.71
CA THR A 200 6.63 -18.28 -15.89
C THR A 200 7.47 -17.71 -14.73
N GLU A 201 7.08 -16.57 -14.18
CA GLU A 201 7.74 -15.93 -13.08
C GLU A 201 7.20 -16.52 -11.80
N ILE A 202 8.10 -17.27 -11.15
CA ILE A 202 8.12 -17.69 -9.76
C ILE A 202 7.01 -17.00 -8.97
N LYS A 203 5.95 -17.75 -8.63
CA LYS A 203 5.00 -17.29 -7.61
C LYS A 203 5.84 -16.87 -6.40
N PRO A 204 5.80 -15.60 -5.97
CA PRO A 204 6.56 -15.20 -4.80
C PRO A 204 6.09 -16.09 -3.65
N ALA A 205 7.05 -16.76 -3.02
CA ALA A 205 6.74 -17.58 -1.86
C ALA A 205 6.01 -16.68 -0.83
N PRO A 206 4.94 -17.18 -0.19
CA PRO A 206 4.30 -16.42 0.87
C PRO A 206 5.36 -16.00 1.89
N VAL A 207 5.42 -14.70 2.18
CA VAL A 207 6.41 -14.13 3.09
C VAL A 207 6.31 -14.87 4.42
N SER A 208 7.40 -15.52 4.84
CA SER A 208 7.37 -16.31 6.07
C SER A 208 7.13 -15.40 7.27
N TYR A 209 6.62 -15.98 8.36
CA TYR A 209 6.41 -15.22 9.60
C TYR A 209 7.72 -14.57 10.10
N LEU A 210 8.87 -15.22 9.91
CA LEU A 210 10.18 -14.66 10.24
C LEU A 210 10.58 -13.52 9.29
N ASP A 211 10.31 -13.64 8.00
CA ASP A 211 10.59 -12.57 7.03
C ASP A 211 9.77 -11.31 7.34
N ARG A 212 8.54 -11.48 7.84
CA ARG A 212 7.71 -10.36 8.34
C ARG A 212 8.32 -9.68 9.56
N ILE A 213 8.74 -10.46 10.55
CA ILE A 213 9.42 -9.94 11.75
C ILE A 213 10.68 -9.19 11.33
N ARG A 214 11.47 -9.78 10.43
CA ARG A 214 12.70 -9.20 9.91
C ARG A 214 12.43 -7.88 9.20
N ALA A 215 11.45 -7.82 8.30
CA ALA A 215 11.10 -6.59 7.59
C ALA A 215 10.70 -5.46 8.56
N ILE A 216 9.96 -5.78 9.62
CA ILE A 216 9.59 -4.81 10.66
C ILE A 216 10.82 -4.34 11.42
N ILE A 217 11.67 -5.26 11.86
CA ILE A 217 12.91 -4.91 12.59
C ILE A 217 13.80 -4.05 11.70
N ASP A 218 14.07 -4.48 10.47
CA ASP A 218 14.91 -3.77 9.48
C ASP A 218 14.40 -2.34 9.23
N SER A 219 13.07 -2.17 9.14
CA SER A 219 12.43 -0.86 8.98
C SER A 219 12.54 0.04 10.20
N ASN A 220 12.91 -0.49 11.37
CA ASN A 220 12.98 0.24 12.64
C ASN A 220 14.37 0.16 13.30
N LEU A 221 15.41 -0.36 12.61
CA LEU A 221 16.77 -0.51 13.15
C LEU A 221 17.40 0.81 13.60
N SER A 222 17.00 1.93 13.00
CA SER A 222 17.47 3.27 13.33
C SER A 222 16.74 3.91 14.52
N ASP A 223 15.72 3.26 15.07
CA ASP A 223 14.96 3.76 16.22
C ASP A 223 15.38 3.05 17.51
N PRO A 224 16.18 3.68 18.38
CA PRO A 224 16.68 3.05 19.60
C PRO A 224 15.57 2.76 20.63
N ARG A 225 14.35 3.26 20.40
CA ARG A 225 13.19 3.02 21.27
C ARG A 225 12.30 1.90 20.77
N PHE A 226 12.59 1.33 19.60
CA PHE A 226 11.80 0.24 19.05
C PHE A 226 11.86 -0.98 19.96
N SER A 227 10.69 -1.39 20.47
CA SER A 227 10.57 -2.44 21.46
C SER A 227 9.85 -3.68 20.90
N ILE A 228 9.90 -4.78 21.64
CA ILE A 228 9.13 -5.99 21.32
C ILE A 228 7.61 -5.72 21.35
N GLN A 229 7.16 -4.74 22.14
CA GLN A 229 5.76 -4.32 22.16
C GLN A 229 5.38 -3.65 20.84
N ASP A 230 6.26 -2.81 20.29
CA ASP A 230 6.05 -2.16 18.98
C ASP A 230 6.02 -3.19 17.84
N LEU A 231 6.92 -4.18 17.90
CA LEU A 231 6.92 -5.30 16.96
C LEU A 231 5.62 -6.11 17.03
N ALA A 232 5.15 -6.45 18.24
CA ALA A 232 3.91 -7.20 18.43
C ALA A 232 2.68 -6.41 17.98
N ASN A 233 2.62 -5.12 18.33
CA ASN A 233 1.57 -4.20 17.89
C ASN A 233 1.53 -4.10 16.36
N GLN A 234 2.70 -3.97 15.71
CA GLN A 234 2.76 -3.96 14.25
C GLN A 234 2.26 -5.28 13.67
N LEU A 235 2.65 -6.42 14.23
CA LEU A 235 2.16 -7.73 13.78
C LEU A 235 0.68 -8.03 14.08
N GLY A 236 -0.04 -7.14 14.77
CA GLY A 236 -1.45 -7.33 15.13
C GLY A 236 -1.68 -8.45 16.14
N ILE A 237 -0.70 -8.73 16.99
CA ILE A 237 -0.74 -9.85 17.94
C ILE A 237 -0.25 -9.43 19.33
N SER A 238 -0.58 -10.22 20.34
CA SER A 238 -0.01 -10.00 21.68
C SER A 238 1.48 -10.31 21.71
N VAL A 239 2.24 -9.63 22.59
CA VAL A 239 3.65 -9.96 22.84
C VAL A 239 3.83 -11.43 23.23
N ARG A 240 2.88 -11.99 23.97
CA ARG A 240 2.87 -13.41 24.34
C ARG A 240 2.75 -14.32 23.11
N THR A 241 1.87 -13.99 22.17
CA THR A 241 1.72 -14.72 20.89
C THR A 241 2.99 -14.62 20.05
N LEU A 242 3.60 -13.45 19.98
CA LEU A 242 4.87 -13.23 19.27
C LEU A 242 6.00 -14.09 19.87
N GLN A 243 6.18 -14.03 21.18
CA GLN A 243 7.20 -14.79 21.91
C GLN A 243 7.00 -16.30 21.74
N ASN A 244 5.77 -16.78 21.86
CA ASN A 244 5.45 -18.19 21.65
C ASN A 244 5.79 -18.60 20.21
N THR A 245 5.37 -17.82 19.20
CA THR A 245 5.61 -18.17 17.79
C THR A 245 7.11 -18.19 17.45
N LEU A 246 7.88 -17.24 17.97
CA LEU A 246 9.34 -17.23 17.85
C LEU A 246 10.00 -18.44 18.52
N GLN A 247 9.49 -18.87 19.68
CA GLN A 247 9.97 -20.07 20.35
C GLN A 247 9.64 -21.33 19.56
N THR A 248 8.43 -21.47 19.02
CA THR A 248 8.03 -22.66 18.24
C THR A 248 8.84 -22.79 16.95
N GLN A 249 9.17 -21.68 16.29
CA GLN A 249 9.94 -21.69 15.05
C GLN A 249 11.45 -21.91 15.27
N ARG A 250 11.97 -21.67 16.47
CA ARG A 250 13.35 -22.07 16.85
C ARG A 250 13.58 -23.58 16.84
N PHE A 251 12.53 -24.39 16.95
CA PHE A 251 12.63 -25.86 16.98
C PHE A 251 12.59 -26.52 15.59
N PHE A 252 12.55 -25.73 14.51
CA PHE A 252 12.53 -26.21 13.13
C PHE A 252 13.76 -25.75 12.31
N ILE A 253 14.79 -25.20 12.97
CA ILE A 253 16.12 -24.88 12.39
C ILE A 253 17.13 -25.91 12.89
#